data_AF-A0A358RKV0-F1
#
_entry.id   AF-A0A358RKV0-F1
#
_cell.length_a   1.000
_cell.length_b   1.000
_cell.length_c   1.000
_cell.angle_alpha   90.00
_cell.angle_beta   90.00
_cell.angle_gamma   90.00
#
_symmetry.space_group_name_H-M   'P 1'
#
loop_
_entity.id
_entity.type
_entity.pdbx_description
1 polymer ?
#
loop_
_entity_poly.entity_id
_entity_poly.type
_entity_poly.pdbx_seq_one_letter_code
_entity_poly.pdbx_strand_id
1 'polypeptide(L)'
;KTDRKLEGCSAVWHSEKRKDGAFYNVSETTVTLAPNSIFSAVKESVPQEDLVHNDVQYNRLKVVLRYDTIYKSIKSNGEITREGRKYVHKYALDQSLESDVFTLEMRTQNAASWYGTLLGCAVAAMLVAIGVTFALKGVKWQKTKTKE
;
A
#
# COMPACT_ATOMS: atom_id res chain seq x y z
N LYS A 1 -12.51 29.25 -0.40
CA LYS A 1 -12.73 28.08 -1.28
C LYS A 1 -11.69 28.16 -2.39
N THR A 2 -10.58 27.44 -2.25
CA THR A 2 -9.41 27.50 -3.16
C THR A 2 -9.43 26.42 -4.24
N ASP A 3 -10.45 25.56 -4.24
CA ASP A 3 -10.54 24.45 -5.19
C ASP A 3 -11.12 24.96 -6.51
N ARG A 4 -10.25 25.12 -7.52
CA ARG A 4 -10.63 25.40 -8.91
C ARG A 4 -10.25 24.21 -9.78
N LYS A 5 -11.18 23.79 -10.65
CA LYS A 5 -10.88 22.84 -11.71
C LYS A 5 -10.15 23.60 -12.82
N LEU A 6 -8.99 23.09 -13.24
CA LEU A 6 -8.25 23.61 -14.39
C LEU A 6 -8.50 22.69 -15.59
N GLU A 7 -8.85 23.26 -16.74
CA GLU A 7 -8.97 22.53 -18.01
C GLU A 7 -7.55 22.31 -18.59
N GLY A 8 -7.34 21.21 -19.32
CA GLY A 8 -6.04 20.89 -19.94
C GLY A 8 -5.05 20.11 -19.05
N CYS A 9 -5.37 19.88 -17.78
CA CYS A 9 -4.63 18.96 -16.91
C CYS A 9 -5.22 17.55 -16.99
N SER A 10 -4.43 16.56 -17.38
CA SER A 10 -4.83 15.14 -17.37
C SER A 10 -3.89 14.30 -16.51
N ALA A 11 -4.46 13.25 -15.91
CA ALA A 11 -3.73 12.25 -15.17
C ALA A 11 -4.23 10.88 -15.62
N VAL A 12 -3.32 9.99 -16.00
CA VAL A 12 -3.66 8.62 -16.38
C VAL A 12 -3.40 7.71 -15.20
N TRP A 13 -4.42 6.94 -14.81
CA TRP A 13 -4.36 6.04 -13.67
C TRP A 13 -4.29 4.60 -14.16
N HIS A 14 -3.27 3.88 -13.69
CA HIS A 14 -3.17 2.44 -13.87
C HIS A 14 -3.11 1.76 -12.50
N SER A 15 -3.73 0.60 -12.35
CA SER A 15 -3.68 -0.15 -11.11
C SER A 15 -3.58 -1.63 -11.41
N GLU A 16 -2.58 -2.26 -10.80
CA GLU A 16 -2.33 -3.68 -10.90
C GLU A 16 -2.38 -4.32 -9.52
N LYS A 17 -2.85 -5.57 -9.46
CA LYS A 17 -2.79 -6.40 -8.26
C LYS A 17 -2.00 -7.65 -8.57
N ARG A 18 -0.99 -7.92 -7.76
CA ARG A 18 -0.17 -9.12 -7.85
C ARG A 18 -0.06 -9.82 -6.50
N LYS A 19 0.21 -11.12 -6.55
CA LYS A 19 0.57 -11.89 -5.35
C LYS A 19 2.01 -11.57 -4.96
N ASP A 20 2.24 -11.45 -3.67
CA ASP A 20 3.57 -11.30 -3.07
C ASP A 20 3.80 -12.47 -2.11
N GLY A 21 4.32 -13.56 -2.68
CA GLY A 21 4.38 -14.85 -2.02
C GLY A 21 2.98 -15.44 -1.72
N ALA A 22 2.93 -16.41 -0.81
CA ALA A 22 1.68 -17.08 -0.46
C ALA A 22 0.76 -16.21 0.42
N PHE A 23 1.34 -15.37 1.28
CA PHE A 23 0.64 -14.74 2.40
C PHE A 23 0.25 -13.27 2.19
N TYR A 24 0.70 -12.65 1.09
CA TYR A 24 0.46 -11.23 0.83
C TYR A 24 0.03 -10.99 -0.61
N ASN A 25 -0.70 -9.89 -0.80
CA ASN A 25 -1.00 -9.30 -2.10
C ASN A 25 -0.47 -7.87 -2.12
N VAL A 26 0.05 -7.44 -3.25
CA VAL A 26 0.48 -6.07 -3.51
C VAL A 26 -0.45 -5.46 -4.53
N SER A 27 -1.01 -4.30 -4.20
CA SER A 27 -1.72 -3.43 -5.13
C SER A 27 -0.78 -2.28 -5.46
N GLU A 28 -0.43 -2.14 -6.72
CA GLU A 28 0.39 -1.04 -7.23
C GLU A 28 -0.51 -0.13 -8.06
N THR A 29 -0.55 1.15 -7.72
CA THR A 29 -1.24 2.17 -8.48
C THR A 29 -0.20 3.14 -9.01
N THR A 30 -0.18 3.29 -10.32
CA THR A 30 0.73 4.19 -11.03
C THR A 30 -0.09 5.30 -11.63
N VAL A 31 0.36 6.53 -11.44
CA VAL A 31 -0.30 7.69 -12.02
C VAL A 31 0.72 8.48 -12.82
N THR A 32 0.38 8.66 -14.08
CA THR A 32 1.18 9.37 -15.05
C THR A 32 0.58 10.74 -15.27
N LEU A 33 1.44 11.75 -15.17
CA LEU A 33 1.12 13.16 -15.36
C LEU A 33 1.95 13.73 -16.51
N ALA A 34 1.45 14.78 -17.14
CA ALA A 34 2.20 15.62 -18.06
C ALA A 34 2.55 16.94 -17.34
N PRO A 35 3.73 17.05 -16.69
CA PRO A 35 4.08 18.22 -15.89
C PRO A 35 3.95 19.53 -16.67
N ASN A 36 4.47 19.59 -17.89
CA ASN A 36 4.46 20.82 -18.69
C ASN A 36 3.03 21.36 -18.94
N SER A 37 2.08 20.49 -19.24
CA SER A 37 0.66 20.87 -19.39
C SER A 37 0.07 21.41 -18.09
N ILE A 38 0.39 20.76 -16.95
CA ILE A 38 -0.08 21.20 -15.63
C ILE A 38 0.52 22.56 -15.26
N PHE A 39 1.82 22.76 -15.47
CA PHE A 39 2.49 24.03 -15.25
C PHE A 39 1.90 25.15 -16.11
N SER A 40 1.60 24.87 -17.38
CA SER A 40 1.02 25.83 -18.31
C SER A 40 -0.39 26.25 -17.86
N ALA A 41 -1.26 25.27 -17.57
CA ALA A 41 -2.61 25.53 -17.09
C ALA A 41 -2.64 26.30 -15.76
N VAL A 42 -1.72 25.99 -14.83
CA VAL A 42 -1.62 26.72 -13.56
C VAL A 42 -1.16 28.16 -13.78
N LYS A 43 -0.17 28.40 -14.65
CA LYS A 43 0.29 29.77 -14.98
C LYS A 43 -0.82 30.62 -15.58
N GLU A 44 -1.67 30.05 -16.43
CA GLU A 44 -2.80 30.76 -17.02
C GLU A 44 -3.91 31.06 -16.02
N SER A 45 -4.01 30.28 -14.94
CA SER A 45 -5.16 30.31 -14.02
C SER A 45 -4.89 31.01 -12.69
N VAL A 46 -3.63 31.20 -12.33
CA VAL A 46 -3.19 31.85 -11.10
C VAL A 46 -2.59 33.22 -11.45
N PRO A 47 -3.00 34.31 -10.76
CA PRO A 47 -2.38 35.62 -10.93
C PRO A 47 -0.87 35.50 -10.73
N GLN A 48 -0.07 35.92 -11.71
CA GLN A 48 1.39 35.78 -11.66
C GLN A 48 2.01 36.56 -10.49
N GLU A 49 1.31 37.59 -10.00
CA GLU A 49 1.63 38.38 -8.81
C GLU A 49 1.70 37.49 -7.55
N ASP A 50 0.83 36.47 -7.44
CA ASP A 50 0.79 35.55 -6.30
C ASP A 50 1.90 34.48 -6.36
N LEU A 51 2.57 34.34 -7.51
CA LEU A 51 3.65 33.39 -7.72
C LEU A 51 5.03 34.01 -7.45
N VAL A 52 5.11 35.31 -7.18
CA VAL A 52 6.37 36.01 -6.87
C VAL A 52 6.33 36.47 -5.42
N HIS A 53 7.31 36.05 -4.63
CA HIS A 53 7.48 36.54 -3.27
C HIS A 53 8.95 36.92 -3.04
N ASN A 54 9.18 38.17 -2.61
CA ASN A 54 10.51 38.77 -2.46
C ASN A 54 11.39 38.63 -3.72
N ASP A 55 10.87 39.01 -4.89
CA ASP A 55 11.55 38.90 -6.20
C ASP A 55 11.95 37.47 -6.63
N VAL A 56 11.45 36.44 -5.93
CA VAL A 56 11.67 35.03 -6.29
C VAL A 56 10.38 34.44 -6.87
N GLN A 57 10.44 33.88 -8.07
CA GLN A 57 9.32 33.18 -8.69
C GLN A 57 9.21 31.74 -8.14
N TYR A 58 8.10 31.45 -7.46
CA TYR A 58 7.79 30.13 -6.90
C TYR A 58 7.13 29.24 -7.95
N ASN A 59 7.92 28.65 -8.84
CA ASN A 59 7.45 27.67 -9.84
C ASN A 59 7.51 26.21 -9.33
N ARG A 60 7.24 25.93 -8.06
CA ARG A 60 7.29 24.54 -7.53
C ARG A 60 5.89 24.02 -7.28
N LEU A 61 5.30 23.40 -8.31
CA LEU A 61 4.09 22.62 -8.14
C LEU A 61 4.40 21.30 -7.42
N LYS A 62 3.59 21.01 -6.40
CA LYS A 62 3.65 19.74 -5.68
C LYS A 62 2.31 19.02 -5.80
N VAL A 63 2.35 17.74 -6.15
CA VAL A 63 1.21 16.84 -6.01
C VAL A 63 1.21 16.33 -4.58
N VAL A 64 0.09 16.52 -3.88
CA VAL A 64 -0.08 16.11 -2.49
C VAL A 64 -1.18 15.06 -2.42
N LEU A 65 -0.80 13.81 -2.11
CA LEU A 65 -1.75 12.77 -1.80
C LEU A 65 -1.87 12.64 -0.28
N ARG A 66 -3.05 12.97 0.25
CA ARG A 66 -3.36 12.86 1.67
C ARG A 66 -4.41 11.78 1.88
N TYR A 67 -4.13 10.84 2.78
CA TYR A 67 -5.11 9.84 3.22
C TYR A 67 -5.03 9.61 4.73
N ASP A 68 -6.14 9.10 5.27
CA ASP A 68 -6.25 8.65 6.65
C ASP A 68 -6.42 7.13 6.64
N THR A 69 -5.61 6.42 7.43
CA THR A 69 -5.65 4.95 7.47
C THR A 69 -5.60 4.46 8.91
N ILE A 70 -6.42 3.45 9.20
CA ILE A 70 -6.44 2.78 10.51
C ILE A 70 -5.46 1.58 10.51
N TYR A 71 -5.16 1.00 9.35
CA TYR A 71 -4.57 -0.35 9.29
C TYR A 71 -3.48 -0.57 8.23
N LYS A 72 -3.34 0.31 7.22
CA LYS A 72 -2.48 0.05 6.05
C LYS A 72 -1.81 1.32 5.55
N SER A 73 -0.48 1.38 5.64
CA SER A 73 0.31 2.43 5.03
C SER A 73 0.56 2.12 3.56
N ILE A 74 0.34 3.11 2.69
CA ILE A 74 0.76 3.07 1.29
C ILE A 74 2.22 3.52 1.24
N LYS A 75 3.06 2.80 0.50
CA LYS A 75 4.42 3.24 0.16
C LYS A 75 4.38 4.02 -1.14
N SER A 76 5.32 4.94 -1.30
CA SER A 76 5.47 5.68 -2.55
C SER A 76 6.91 6.07 -2.85
N ASN A 77 7.16 6.46 -4.10
CA ASN A 77 8.38 7.15 -4.50
C ASN A 77 8.45 8.65 -4.13
N GLY A 78 7.42 9.22 -3.50
CA GLY A 78 7.40 10.61 -3.03
C GLY A 78 7.91 10.80 -1.60
N GLU A 79 8.06 12.06 -1.18
CA GLU A 79 8.37 12.43 0.20
C GLU A 79 7.19 12.09 1.12
N ILE A 80 7.41 11.30 2.17
CA ILE A 80 6.37 10.84 3.07
C ILE A 80 6.47 11.60 4.39
N THR A 81 5.37 12.25 4.78
CA THR A 81 5.20 12.87 6.10
C THR A 81 4.04 12.22 6.83
N ARG A 82 4.22 11.93 8.12
CA ARG A 82 3.22 11.26 8.97
C ARG A 82 2.88 12.15 10.16
N GLU A 83 1.59 12.35 10.38
CA GLU A 83 1.06 13.05 11.55
C GLU A 83 -0.08 12.21 12.16
N GLY A 84 0.22 11.48 13.24
CA GLY A 84 -0.70 10.51 13.82
C GLY A 84 -1.06 9.36 12.86
N ARG A 85 -2.33 9.33 12.43
CA ARG A 85 -2.89 8.36 11.45
C ARG A 85 -2.94 8.90 10.01
N LYS A 86 -2.58 10.17 9.83
CA LYS A 86 -2.58 10.82 8.53
C LYS A 86 -1.23 10.65 7.86
N TYR A 87 -1.26 10.23 6.61
CA TYR A 87 -0.09 10.12 5.75
C TYR A 87 -0.24 11.10 4.60
N VAL A 88 0.83 11.84 4.35
CA VAL A 88 0.91 12.82 3.28
C VAL A 88 2.12 12.48 2.41
N HIS A 89 1.85 12.18 1.15
CA HIS A 89 2.85 11.91 0.13
C HIS A 89 2.96 13.13 -0.75
N LYS A 90 4.15 13.71 -0.82
CA LYS A 90 4.45 14.91 -1.63
C LYS A 90 5.36 14.51 -2.78
N TYR A 91 4.98 14.92 -3.98
CA TYR A 91 5.75 14.72 -5.20
C TYR A 91 5.99 16.08 -5.81
N ALA A 92 7.25 16.46 -5.98
CA ALA A 92 7.59 17.66 -6.72
C ALA A 92 7.52 17.32 -8.21
N LEU A 93 6.74 18.11 -8.96
CA LEU A 93 6.71 17.96 -10.42
C LEU A 93 7.89 18.69 -11.03
N ASP A 94 8.56 18.03 -11.97
CA ASP A 94 9.59 18.65 -12.79
C ASP A 94 9.00 19.07 -14.14
N GLN A 95 8.95 20.38 -14.39
CA GLN A 95 8.42 20.92 -15.65
C GLN A 95 9.22 20.45 -16.87
N SER A 96 10.51 20.10 -16.70
CA SER A 96 11.37 19.66 -17.79
C SER A 96 11.02 18.27 -18.33
N LEU A 97 10.24 17.48 -17.60
CA LEU A 97 9.81 16.16 -18.01
C LEU A 97 8.54 16.24 -18.86
N GLU A 98 8.53 15.51 -19.98
CA GLU A 98 7.32 15.32 -20.79
C GLU A 98 6.25 14.50 -20.05
N SER A 99 6.71 13.55 -19.23
CA SER A 99 5.88 12.66 -18.43
C SER A 99 6.57 12.40 -17.10
N ASP A 100 5.79 12.48 -16.01
CA ASP A 100 6.24 12.15 -14.66
C ASP A 100 5.29 11.12 -14.06
N VAL A 101 5.84 10.19 -13.27
CA VAL A 101 5.14 9.00 -12.79
C VAL A 101 5.28 8.86 -11.29
N PHE A 102 4.14 8.83 -10.60
CA PHE A 102 4.10 8.49 -9.18
C PHE A 102 3.52 7.10 -8.96
N THR A 103 4.19 6.33 -8.12
CA THR A 103 3.81 4.96 -7.77
C THR A 103 3.36 4.91 -6.32
N LEU A 104 2.23 4.25 -6.10
CA LEU A 104 1.61 4.00 -4.82
C LEU A 104 1.50 2.48 -4.63
N GLU A 105 2.22 1.94 -3.65
CA GLU A 105 2.22 0.51 -3.38
C GLU A 105 1.52 0.24 -2.04
N MET A 106 0.50 -0.61 -2.06
CA MET A 106 -0.17 -1.10 -0.86
C MET A 106 0.00 -2.62 -0.75
N ARG A 107 0.69 -3.05 0.32
CA ARG A 107 0.78 -4.46 0.68
C ARG A 107 -0.35 -4.85 1.63
N THR A 108 -1.03 -5.94 1.33
CA THR A 108 -2.17 -6.46 2.10
C THR A 108 -2.01 -7.94 2.38
N GLN A 109 -2.53 -8.41 3.53
CA GLN A 109 -2.52 -9.82 3.86
C GLN A 109 -3.49 -10.60 2.96
N ASN A 110 -3.05 -11.75 2.48
CA ASN A 110 -3.93 -12.74 1.85
C ASN A 110 -4.59 -13.58 2.95
N ALA A 111 -5.78 -13.14 3.38
CA ALA A 111 -6.51 -13.79 4.46
C ALA A 111 -6.74 -15.29 4.22
N ALA A 112 -7.01 -15.70 2.98
CA ALA A 112 -7.25 -17.10 2.64
C ALA A 112 -6.04 -17.98 2.96
N SER A 113 -4.83 -17.53 2.63
CA SER A 113 -3.60 -18.27 2.94
C SER A 113 -3.32 -18.31 4.43
N TRP A 114 -3.50 -17.19 5.15
CA TRP A 114 -3.32 -17.15 6.61
C TRP A 114 -4.28 -18.09 7.33
N TYR A 115 -5.56 -18.07 6.99
CA TYR A 115 -6.56 -18.97 7.57
C TYR A 115 -6.33 -20.43 7.14
N GLY A 116 -5.93 -20.66 5.89
CA GLY A 116 -5.59 -22.00 5.41
C GLY A 116 -4.44 -22.62 6.20
N THR A 117 -3.37 -21.88 6.45
CA THR A 117 -2.25 -22.35 7.28
C THR A 117 -2.67 -22.61 8.73
N LEU A 118 -3.45 -21.71 9.33
CA LEU A 118 -3.95 -21.90 10.69
C LEU A 118 -4.79 -23.18 10.83
N LEU A 119 -5.72 -23.41 9.90
CA LEU A 119 -6.54 -24.61 9.88
C LEU A 119 -5.69 -25.88 9.66
N GLY A 120 -4.71 -25.82 8.75
CA GLY A 120 -3.78 -26.92 8.51
C GLY A 120 -2.98 -27.30 9.76
N CYS A 121 -2.44 -26.31 10.48
CA CYS A 121 -1.75 -26.54 11.74
C CYS A 121 -2.68 -27.12 12.82
N ALA A 122 -3.91 -26.64 12.92
CA ALA A 122 -4.89 -27.15 13.89
C ALA A 122 -5.23 -28.63 13.65
N VAL A 123 -5.45 -29.02 12.38
CA VAL A 123 -5.71 -30.41 12.02
C VAL A 123 -4.49 -31.29 12.29
N ALA A 124 -3.28 -30.84 11.94
CA ALA A 124 -2.05 -31.59 12.19
C ALA A 124 -1.84 -31.84 13.70
N ALA A 125 -2.02 -30.83 14.53
CA ALA A 125 -1.91 -30.95 15.99
C ALA A 125 -2.94 -31.95 16.55
N MET A 126 -4.18 -31.92 16.03
CA MET A 126 -5.23 -32.86 16.44
C MET A 126 -4.86 -34.31 16.09
N LEU A 127 -4.34 -34.57 14.89
CA LEU A 127 -3.91 -35.91 14.48
C LEU A 127 -2.76 -36.44 15.34
N VAL A 128 -1.79 -35.58 15.67
CA VAL A 128 -0.69 -35.96 16.58
C VAL A 128 -1.22 -36.31 17.96
N ALA A 129 -2.12 -35.50 18.53
CA ALA A 129 -2.72 -35.76 19.83
C ALA A 129 -3.49 -37.10 19.85
N ILE A 130 -4.24 -37.41 18.79
CA ILE A 130 -4.94 -38.68 18.63
C ILE A 130 -3.93 -39.84 18.58
N GLY A 131 -2.89 -39.73 17.75
CA GLY A 131 -1.85 -40.76 17.62
C GLY A 131 -1.15 -41.04 18.95
N VAL A 132 -0.76 -39.99 19.69
CA VAL A 132 -0.16 -40.12 21.02
C VAL A 132 -1.13 -40.80 22.00
N THR A 133 -2.41 -40.42 21.97
CA THR A 133 -3.43 -41.03 22.85
C THR A 133 -3.58 -42.52 22.59
N PHE A 134 -3.64 -42.94 21.32
CA PHE A 134 -3.69 -44.35 20.95
C PHE A 134 -2.41 -45.11 21.31
N ALA A 135 -1.23 -44.52 21.09
CA ALA A 135 0.04 -45.11 21.48
C ALA A 135 0.12 -45.33 23.01
N LEU A 136 -0.26 -44.34 23.82
CA LEU A 136 -0.28 -44.45 25.29
C LEU A 136 -1.28 -45.49 25.78
N LYS A 137 -2.48 -45.58 25.17
CA LYS A 137 -3.44 -46.65 25.47
C LYS A 137 -2.87 -48.03 25.13
N GLY A 138 -2.23 -48.18 23.97
CA GLY A 138 -1.58 -49.44 23.56
C GLY A 138 -0.49 -49.90 24.54
N VAL A 139 0.38 -48.98 24.96
CA VAL A 139 1.43 -49.26 25.96
C VAL A 139 0.84 -49.69 27.30
N LYS A 140 -0.23 -49.03 27.77
CA LYS A 140 -0.93 -49.44 28.99
C LYS A 140 -1.52 -50.85 28.85
N TRP A 141 -2.16 -51.15 27.73
CA TRP A 141 -2.79 -52.45 27.50
C TRP A 141 -1.75 -53.60 27.43
N GLN A 142 -0.60 -53.36 26.80
CA GLN A 142 0.51 -54.30 26.81
C GLN A 142 1.04 -54.53 28.23
N LYS A 143 1.26 -53.46 29.02
CA LYS A 143 1.69 -53.58 30.42
C LYS A 143 0.72 -54.35 31.31
N THR A 144 -0.58 -54.28 31.04
CA THR A 144 -1.59 -55.05 31.78
C THR A 144 -1.53 -56.53 31.41
N LYS A 145 -1.36 -56.86 30.12
CA LYS A 145 -1.29 -58.26 29.65
C LYS A 145 -0.02 -59.01 30.09
N THR A 146 1.09 -58.33 30.33
CA THR A 146 2.34 -58.99 30.79
C THR A 146 2.36 -59.26 32.30
N LYS A 147 1.31 -58.87 33.04
CA LYS A 147 1.20 -59.07 34.50
C LYS A 147 0.26 -60.20 34.90
N GLU A 148 -0.47 -60.80 33.95
CA GLU A 148 -1.18 -62.08 34.10
C GLU A 148 -0.26 -63.24 33.68
#